data_AF-A0A5C6V1R2-F1
#
_entry.id   AF-A0A5C6V1R2-F1
#
_cell.length_a   1.000
_cell.length_b   1.000
_cell.length_c   1.000
_cell.angle_alpha   90.00
_cell.angle_beta   90.00
_cell.angle_gamma   90.00
#
_symmetry.space_group_name_H-M   'P 1'
#
loop_
_entity.id
_entity.type
_entity.pdbx_description
1 polymer ?
#
loop_
_entity_poly.entity_id
_entity_poly.type
_entity_poly.pdbx_seq_one_letter_code
_entity_poly.pdbx_strand_id
1 'polypeptide(L)'
;MNWINLIEIQGLIILFAAIYRFGLSQHGCFKFNRWYLLLTPFVAIGISLIEIKSNPQIAAINLAEFAVSQEITGLQNNIESQHFNPLFLYLPISLVILMVITFQLVKIYHKSTPISGYPIPTRLNTNLPGPFTIFTTLYTPTAQVNNEIIAHESVHIRDKHYVDLILLHIAALVFWINPASWLLIKFAKLNHEFLADQKVIRGEIDGVKYKESLLQQVLNTRVPMVSHGFLNLNELKTRIKMMNTKNHKKQAWKTLYWTIPAILLVVIACNQKPAIEESIPVLDIAEEMPKFEGGDQALFKFLSENIAYPKEAVKDSVQGVVFVSFVVDEKGQVTEPTILKGIHPRLDEEALNIIEKMPDWTPGKDKGAPVKVKYNLPIKFVLE
;
A
#
# COMPACT_ATOMS: atom_id res chain seq x y z
N MET A 1 14.42 -0.83 5.00
CA MET A 1 13.16 -1.30 4.40
C MET A 1 12.61 -0.17 3.56
N ASN A 2 12.59 -0.34 2.24
CA ASN A 2 12.10 0.70 1.34
C ASN A 2 10.56 0.78 1.43
N TRP A 3 9.98 1.95 1.16
CA TRP A 3 8.51 2.15 1.17
C TRP A 3 7.77 1.16 0.26
N ILE A 4 8.43 0.71 -0.80
CA ILE A 4 7.94 -0.30 -1.75
C ILE A 4 7.66 -1.64 -1.03
N ASN A 5 8.59 -2.13 -0.20
CA ASN A 5 8.41 -3.36 0.56
C ASN A 5 7.23 -3.25 1.53
N LEU A 6 7.00 -2.06 2.11
CA LEU A 6 5.86 -1.84 3.00
C LEU A 6 4.52 -1.95 2.27
N ILE A 7 4.44 -1.48 1.02
CA ILE A 7 3.23 -1.58 0.18
C ILE A 7 2.98 -3.05 -0.21
N GLU A 8 4.03 -3.77 -0.61
CA GLU A 8 3.95 -5.20 -0.95
C GLU A 8 3.43 -6.02 0.25
N ILE A 9 3.99 -5.80 1.44
CA ILE A 9 3.54 -6.48 2.67
C ILE A 9 2.07 -6.18 2.95
N GLN A 10 1.62 -4.93 2.76
CA GLN A 10 0.20 -4.58 2.95
C GLN A 10 -0.71 -5.30 1.95
N GLY A 11 -0.32 -5.38 0.68
CA GLY A 11 -1.04 -6.12 -0.35
C GLY A 11 -1.16 -7.62 -0.03
N LEU A 12 -0.06 -8.24 0.42
CA LEU A 12 -0.05 -9.64 0.83
C LEU A 12 -0.95 -9.91 2.05
N ILE A 13 -0.94 -9.04 3.05
CA ILE A 13 -1.83 -9.16 4.23
C ILE A 13 -3.31 -9.11 3.80
N ILE A 14 -3.67 -8.22 2.87
CA ILE A 14 -5.04 -8.13 2.33
C ILE A 14 -5.42 -9.42 1.60
N LEU A 15 -4.54 -9.93 0.74
CA LEU A 15 -4.75 -11.17 0.00
C LEU A 15 -4.97 -12.35 0.96
N PHE A 16 -4.10 -12.53 1.94
CA PHE A 16 -4.21 -13.62 2.91
C PHE A 16 -5.48 -13.51 3.77
N ALA A 17 -5.88 -12.30 4.16
CA ALA A 17 -7.15 -12.08 4.86
C ALA A 17 -8.36 -12.45 4.00
N ALA A 18 -8.34 -12.13 2.69
CA ALA A 18 -9.40 -12.51 1.75
C ALA A 18 -9.50 -14.03 1.57
N ILE A 19 -8.36 -14.71 1.40
CA ILE A 19 -8.28 -16.17 1.30
C ILE A 19 -8.90 -16.83 2.53
N TYR A 20 -8.59 -16.32 3.72
CA TYR A 20 -9.20 -16.81 4.94
C TYR A 20 -10.72 -16.60 4.92
N ARG A 21 -11.16 -15.37 4.63
CA ARG A 21 -12.57 -14.99 4.71
C ARG A 21 -13.45 -15.81 3.76
N PHE A 22 -13.04 -15.96 2.50
CA PHE A 22 -13.86 -16.60 1.48
C PHE A 22 -13.63 -18.11 1.38
N GLY A 23 -12.44 -18.60 1.74
CA GLY A 23 -12.10 -20.01 1.67
C GLY A 23 -12.08 -20.71 3.03
N LEU A 24 -11.06 -20.42 3.85
CA LEU A 24 -10.74 -21.22 5.03
C LEU A 24 -11.75 -21.09 6.18
N SER A 25 -12.42 -19.94 6.31
CA SER A 25 -13.36 -19.67 7.41
C SER A 25 -14.61 -20.56 7.35
N GLN A 26 -14.91 -21.15 6.19
CA GLN A 26 -16.09 -21.99 5.98
C GLN A 26 -15.90 -23.44 6.45
N HIS A 27 -14.67 -23.84 6.83
CA HIS A 27 -14.33 -25.22 7.13
C HIS A 27 -14.03 -25.44 8.63
N GLY A 28 -14.39 -26.61 9.17
CA GLY A 28 -14.17 -26.99 10.57
C GLY A 28 -12.71 -27.28 10.99
N CYS A 29 -11.73 -26.77 10.24
CA CYS A 29 -10.30 -26.97 10.47
C CYS A 29 -9.70 -25.90 11.42
N PHE A 30 -10.31 -25.67 12.58
CA PHE A 30 -10.01 -24.51 13.45
C PHE A 30 -8.54 -24.42 13.92
N LYS A 31 -7.89 -25.57 14.17
CA LYS A 31 -6.46 -25.59 14.54
C LYS A 31 -5.55 -25.09 13.42
N PHE A 32 -5.85 -25.48 12.18
CA PHE A 32 -5.10 -25.00 11.01
C PHE A 32 -5.36 -23.51 10.79
N ASN A 33 -6.62 -23.10 10.87
CA ASN A 33 -7.03 -21.71 10.74
C ASN A 33 -6.34 -20.79 11.76
N ARG A 34 -6.14 -21.27 13.01
CA ARG A 34 -5.38 -20.54 14.05
C ARG A 34 -3.97 -20.22 13.57
N TRP A 35 -3.23 -21.24 13.13
CA TRP A 35 -1.86 -21.07 12.66
C TRP A 35 -1.77 -20.23 11.37
N TYR A 36 -2.69 -20.43 10.43
CA TYR A 36 -2.74 -19.61 9.22
C TYR A 36 -2.86 -18.12 9.54
N LEU A 37 -3.83 -17.76 10.40
CA LEU A 37 -4.06 -16.37 10.79
C LEU A 37 -2.86 -15.78 11.55
N LEU A 38 -2.27 -16.56 12.46
CA LEU A 38 -1.12 -16.14 13.26
C LEU A 38 0.14 -15.92 12.41
N LEU A 39 0.38 -16.80 11.42
CA LEU A 39 1.57 -16.76 10.58
C LEU A 39 1.47 -15.74 9.43
N THR A 40 0.26 -15.29 9.09
CA THR A 40 0.00 -14.40 7.94
C THR A 40 0.92 -13.15 7.91
N PRO A 41 1.06 -12.36 9.00
CA PRO A 41 1.93 -11.18 8.97
C PRO A 41 3.41 -11.53 8.76
N PHE A 42 3.89 -12.63 9.34
CA PHE A 42 5.29 -13.06 9.22
C PHE A 42 5.60 -13.60 7.84
N VAL A 43 4.66 -14.36 7.24
CA VAL A 43 4.81 -14.87 5.88
C VAL A 43 4.81 -13.72 4.87
N ALA A 44 3.97 -12.70 5.06
CA ALA A 44 3.97 -11.51 4.21
C ALA A 44 5.33 -10.77 4.24
N ILE A 45 5.91 -10.59 5.44
CA ILE A 45 7.25 -10.03 5.61
C ILE A 45 8.29 -10.93 4.92
N GLY A 46 8.24 -12.24 5.17
CA GLY A 46 9.20 -13.20 4.61
C GLY A 46 9.20 -13.23 3.08
N ILE A 47 8.03 -13.13 2.45
CA ILE A 47 7.90 -13.06 0.98
C ILE A 47 8.54 -11.79 0.44
N SER A 48 8.28 -10.63 1.05
CA SER A 48 8.82 -9.34 0.60
C SER A 48 10.34 -9.19 0.80
N LEU A 49 10.97 -10.07 1.58
CA LEU A 49 12.43 -10.13 1.74
C LEU A 49 13.13 -10.95 0.65
N ILE A 50 12.38 -11.67 -0.20
CA ILE A 50 12.95 -12.48 -1.27
C ILE A 50 13.20 -11.59 -2.49
N GLU A 51 14.44 -11.12 -2.63
CA GLU A 51 14.86 -10.40 -3.83
C GLU A 51 15.05 -11.38 -5.00
N ILE A 52 14.18 -11.28 -6.02
CA ILE A 52 14.38 -12.02 -7.28
C ILE A 52 15.40 -11.23 -8.11
N LYS A 53 16.66 -11.68 -8.11
CA LYS A 53 17.70 -11.10 -8.98
C LYS A 53 17.30 -11.30 -10.45
N SER A 54 16.98 -10.21 -11.14
CA SER A 54 16.88 -10.21 -12.60
C SER A 54 18.29 -10.37 -13.22
N ASN A 55 18.37 -11.07 -14.36
CA ASN A 55 19.62 -11.43 -15.03
C ASN A 55 20.49 -10.16 -15.32
N PRO A 56 21.75 -10.09 -14.84
CA PRO A 56 22.57 -8.88 -14.91
C PRO A 56 23.06 -8.50 -16.31
N GLN A 57 22.88 -9.36 -17.34
CA GLN A 57 23.38 -9.08 -18.69
C GLN A 57 22.72 -7.86 -19.36
N ILE A 58 21.49 -7.49 -18.96
CA ILE A 58 20.79 -6.29 -19.45
C ILE A 58 21.21 -5.02 -18.66
N ALA A 59 21.79 -5.18 -17.46
CA ALA A 59 22.18 -4.06 -16.59
C ALA A 59 23.56 -3.47 -16.91
N ALA A 60 24.48 -4.25 -17.48
CA ALA A 60 25.84 -3.80 -17.76
C ALA A 60 25.92 -2.74 -18.89
N ILE A 61 25.01 -2.78 -19.86
CA ILE A 61 24.92 -1.82 -20.97
C ILE A 61 24.47 -0.44 -20.44
N ASN A 62 23.53 -0.43 -19.49
CA ASN A 62 23.01 0.78 -18.85
C ASN A 62 24.01 1.47 -17.91
N LEU A 63 24.98 0.74 -17.34
CA LEU A 63 25.95 1.26 -16.37
C LEU A 63 26.99 2.21 -16.99
N ALA A 64 27.39 1.95 -18.24
CA ALA A 64 28.37 2.78 -18.94
C ALA A 64 27.76 4.10 -19.44
N GLU A 65 26.49 4.06 -19.87
CA GLU A 65 25.78 5.24 -20.38
C GLU A 65 25.32 6.16 -19.24
N PHE A 66 24.88 5.60 -18.11
CA PHE A 66 24.50 6.36 -16.90
C PHE A 66 25.67 7.07 -16.21
N ALA A 67 26.88 6.50 -16.27
CA ALA A 67 28.07 7.11 -15.69
C ALA A 67 28.48 8.42 -16.42
N VAL A 68 28.26 8.49 -17.73
CA VAL A 68 28.53 9.70 -18.54
C VAL A 68 27.46 10.77 -18.29
N SER A 69 26.20 10.38 -18.06
CA SER A 69 25.11 11.31 -17.77
C SER A 69 25.21 11.96 -16.37
N GLN A 70 25.84 11.29 -15.39
CA GLN A 70 25.97 11.80 -14.02
C GLN A 70 27.04 12.90 -13.85
N GLU A 71 28.07 12.93 -14.69
CA GLU A 71 29.09 13.99 -14.61
C GLU A 71 28.55 15.35 -15.07
N ILE A 72 27.60 15.38 -16.00
CA ILE A 72 27.04 16.64 -16.56
C ILE A 72 25.88 17.19 -15.71
N THR A 73 25.13 16.33 -15.01
CA THR A 73 24.02 16.76 -14.12
C THR A 73 24.49 17.24 -12.73
N GLY A 74 25.76 17.02 -12.37
CA GLY A 74 26.36 17.43 -11.10
C GLY A 74 26.46 18.95 -10.85
N LEU A 75 26.17 19.79 -11.86
CA LEU A 75 26.24 21.25 -11.74
C LEU A 75 24.90 21.96 -11.55
N GLN A 76 23.74 21.31 -11.76
CA GLN A 76 22.44 21.99 -11.79
C GLN A 76 21.55 21.78 -10.55
N ASN A 77 21.77 20.79 -9.68
CA ASN A 77 20.81 20.51 -8.59
C ASN A 77 21.47 20.38 -7.20
N ASN A 78 21.88 21.51 -6.62
CA ASN A 78 22.08 21.66 -5.18
C ASN A 78 20.85 22.27 -4.48
N ILE A 79 19.64 21.96 -4.96
CA ILE A 79 18.46 22.07 -4.11
C ILE A 79 18.37 20.72 -3.40
N GLU A 80 18.91 20.65 -2.19
CA GLU A 80 18.53 19.60 -1.24
C GLU A 80 17.03 19.72 -0.99
N SER A 81 16.22 19.09 -1.84
CA SER A 81 14.83 18.81 -1.49
C SER A 81 14.90 17.89 -0.29
N GLN A 82 14.61 18.42 0.90
CA GLN A 82 14.37 17.62 2.09
C GLN A 82 13.25 16.63 1.76
N HIS A 83 13.63 15.44 1.30
CA HIS A 83 12.68 14.37 1.04
C HIS A 83 12.07 14.00 2.38
N PHE A 84 10.80 14.35 2.57
CA PHE A 84 10.03 14.00 3.74
C PHE A 84 10.03 12.48 3.88
N ASN A 85 10.77 11.94 4.85
CA ASN A 85 10.74 10.51 5.14
C ASN A 85 9.45 10.23 5.93
N PRO A 86 8.45 9.55 5.36
CA PRO A 86 7.17 9.34 6.04
C PRO A 86 7.29 8.44 7.30
N LEU A 87 8.49 7.89 7.57
CA LEU A 87 8.79 7.09 8.75
C LEU A 87 8.74 7.94 10.03
N PHE A 88 9.01 9.24 9.91
CA PHE A 88 8.91 10.20 11.01
C PHE A 88 7.49 10.37 11.53
N LEU A 89 6.46 10.20 10.69
CA LEU A 89 5.06 10.19 11.13
C LEU A 89 4.57 8.81 11.56
N TYR A 90 5.16 7.75 11.00
CA TYR A 90 4.67 6.39 11.21
C TYR A 90 4.82 5.92 12.66
N LEU A 91 6.00 6.13 13.25
CA LEU A 91 6.31 5.73 14.62
C LEU A 91 5.44 6.43 15.68
N PRO A 92 5.30 7.78 15.70
CA PRO A 92 4.48 8.44 16.71
C PRO A 92 3.01 8.02 16.65
N ILE A 93 2.45 7.81 15.45
CA ILE A 93 1.06 7.34 15.30
C ILE A 93 0.90 5.94 15.92
N SER A 94 1.82 5.02 15.63
CA SER A 94 1.79 3.68 16.22
C SER A 94 1.85 3.70 17.76
N LEU A 95 2.64 4.62 18.32
CA LEU A 95 2.76 4.81 19.77
C LEU A 95 1.48 5.38 20.40
N VAL A 96 0.81 6.33 19.73
CA VAL A 96 -0.49 6.85 20.16
C VAL A 96 -1.53 5.73 20.19
N ILE A 97 -1.59 4.89 19.16
CA ILE A 97 -2.53 3.75 19.13
C ILE A 97 -2.25 2.78 20.29
N LEU A 98 -0.97 2.47 20.55
CA LEU A 98 -0.58 1.65 21.70
C LEU A 98 -0.99 2.28 23.03
N MET A 99 -0.79 3.59 23.20
CA MET A 99 -1.19 4.33 24.40
C MET A 99 -2.72 4.29 24.61
N VAL A 100 -3.50 4.43 23.54
CA VAL A 100 -4.96 4.33 23.61
C VAL A 100 -5.41 2.92 24.03
N ILE A 101 -4.81 1.87 23.46
CA ILE A 101 -5.14 0.48 23.81
C ILE A 101 -4.79 0.18 25.27
N THR A 102 -3.59 0.56 25.72
CA THR A 102 -3.15 0.36 27.10
C THR A 102 -4.03 1.13 28.09
N PHE A 103 -4.39 2.37 27.78
CA PHE A 103 -5.33 3.16 28.58
C PHE A 103 -6.70 2.48 28.70
N GLN A 104 -7.24 1.91 27.61
CA GLN A 104 -8.51 1.19 27.66
C GLN A 104 -8.45 -0.05 28.56
N LEU A 105 -7.35 -0.82 28.52
CA LEU A 105 -7.14 -1.99 29.38
C LEU A 105 -7.04 -1.59 30.86
N VAL A 106 -6.26 -0.55 31.16
CA VAL A 106 -6.11 0.00 32.51
C VAL A 106 -7.45 0.50 33.06
N LYS A 107 -8.24 1.19 32.23
CA LYS A 107 -9.58 1.65 32.58
C LYS A 107 -10.51 0.50 32.95
N ILE A 108 -10.49 -0.61 32.20
CA ILE A 108 -11.30 -1.80 32.51
C ILE A 108 -10.84 -2.43 33.83
N TYR A 109 -9.52 -2.53 34.04
CA TYR A 109 -8.96 -3.08 35.27
C TYR A 109 -9.38 -2.28 36.51
N HIS A 110 -9.20 -0.96 36.51
CA HIS A 110 -9.54 -0.12 37.66
C HIS A 110 -11.04 -0.02 37.93
N LYS A 111 -11.89 -0.16 36.91
CA LYS A 111 -13.36 -0.15 37.07
C LYS A 111 -13.94 -1.51 37.48
N SER A 112 -13.09 -2.50 37.74
CA SER A 112 -13.51 -3.85 38.11
C SER A 112 -13.07 -4.21 39.51
N THR A 113 -13.88 -5.01 40.22
CA THR A 113 -13.58 -5.46 41.59
C THR A 113 -13.31 -6.97 41.61
N PRO A 114 -12.33 -7.47 42.38
CA PRO A 114 -12.06 -8.90 42.45
C PRO A 114 -13.20 -9.66 43.18
N ILE A 115 -13.56 -10.84 42.68
CA ILE A 115 -14.48 -11.77 43.34
C ILE A 115 -13.77 -13.11 43.58
N SER A 116 -14.03 -13.73 44.73
CA SER A 116 -13.53 -15.08 45.08
C SER A 116 -14.60 -16.16 44.88
N GLY A 117 -14.21 -17.43 44.85
CA GLY A 117 -15.13 -18.56 44.71
C GLY A 117 -15.18 -19.20 43.32
N TYR A 118 -14.25 -18.83 42.44
CA TYR A 118 -14.10 -19.40 41.09
C TYR A 118 -12.72 -20.04 40.91
N PRO A 119 -12.59 -21.06 40.05
CA PRO A 119 -11.32 -21.75 39.81
C PRO A 119 -10.28 -20.89 39.07
N ILE A 120 -10.70 -19.75 38.51
CA ILE A 120 -9.86 -18.80 37.78
C ILE A 120 -10.01 -17.39 38.40
N PRO A 121 -8.95 -16.55 38.38
CA PRO A 121 -9.05 -15.17 38.86
C PRO A 121 -10.19 -14.44 38.16
N THR A 122 -11.15 -13.93 38.93
CA THR A 122 -12.42 -13.38 38.40
C THR A 122 -12.68 -12.00 38.95
N ARG A 123 -13.17 -11.09 38.10
CA ARG A 123 -13.47 -9.70 38.45
C ARG A 123 -14.87 -9.29 37.98
N LEU A 124 -15.58 -8.55 38.81
CA LEU A 124 -16.89 -7.98 38.52
C LEU A 124 -16.76 -6.63 37.84
N ASN A 125 -17.53 -6.40 36.79
CA ASN A 125 -17.83 -5.06 36.31
C ASN A 125 -19.19 -5.07 35.60
N THR A 126 -20.19 -4.46 36.25
CA THR A 126 -21.59 -4.45 35.82
C THR A 126 -21.83 -3.69 34.51
N ASN A 127 -20.88 -2.87 34.06
CA ASN A 127 -20.98 -2.11 32.82
C ASN A 127 -20.50 -2.90 31.59
N LEU A 128 -20.10 -4.16 31.76
CA LEU A 128 -19.63 -5.00 30.66
C LEU A 128 -20.78 -5.61 29.87
N PRO A 129 -20.64 -5.74 28.54
CA PRO A 129 -21.68 -6.33 27.70
C PRO A 129 -21.83 -7.85 27.90
N GLY A 130 -20.85 -8.52 28.49
CA GLY A 130 -20.87 -9.96 28.72
C GLY A 130 -19.56 -10.42 29.36
N PRO A 131 -19.49 -11.69 29.80
CA PRO A 131 -18.25 -12.26 30.29
C PRO A 131 -17.20 -12.37 29.16
N PHE A 132 -15.95 -12.06 29.49
CA PHE A 132 -14.79 -12.28 28.63
C PHE A 132 -13.51 -12.39 29.45
N THR A 133 -12.50 -13.03 28.88
CA THR A 133 -11.17 -13.14 29.48
C THR A 133 -10.21 -12.08 28.93
N ILE A 134 -9.49 -11.39 29.82
CA ILE A 134 -8.28 -10.63 29.49
C ILE A 134 -7.09 -11.33 30.14
N PHE A 135 -6.09 -11.70 29.35
CA PHE A 135 -4.91 -12.46 29.76
C PHE A 135 -5.29 -13.75 30.49
N THR A 136 -5.19 -13.76 31.82
CA THR A 136 -5.49 -14.90 32.69
C THR A 136 -6.66 -14.65 33.63
N THR A 137 -7.39 -13.55 33.43
CA THR A 137 -8.42 -13.07 34.34
C THR A 137 -9.76 -12.99 33.63
N LEU A 138 -10.79 -13.60 34.22
CA LEU A 138 -12.17 -13.52 33.79
C LEU A 138 -12.80 -12.22 34.27
N TYR A 139 -13.45 -11.49 33.37
CA TYR A 139 -14.27 -10.32 33.69
C TYR A 139 -15.72 -10.67 33.42
N THR A 140 -16.61 -10.43 34.38
CA THR A 140 -18.04 -10.78 34.27
C THR A 140 -18.92 -9.59 34.69
N PRO A 141 -20.09 -9.39 34.04
CA PRO A 141 -21.09 -8.43 34.50
C PRO A 141 -21.92 -8.92 35.69
N THR A 142 -21.95 -10.24 35.92
CA THR A 142 -22.82 -10.87 36.94
C THR A 142 -21.97 -11.56 38.00
N ALA A 143 -22.38 -11.43 39.26
CA ALA A 143 -21.67 -12.03 40.41
C ALA A 143 -21.74 -13.56 40.43
N GLN A 144 -22.81 -14.14 39.87
CA GLN A 144 -22.99 -15.58 39.69
C GLN A 144 -22.80 -15.93 38.21
N VAL A 145 -21.84 -16.82 37.93
CA VAL A 145 -21.51 -17.25 36.56
C VAL A 145 -21.79 -18.74 36.43
N ASN A 146 -22.45 -19.11 35.33
CA ASN A 146 -22.77 -20.51 35.02
C ASN A 146 -21.48 -21.32 34.78
N ASN A 147 -21.48 -22.59 35.19
CA ASN A 147 -20.34 -23.50 35.04
C ASN A 147 -19.94 -23.69 33.57
N GLU A 148 -20.92 -23.64 32.66
CA GLU A 148 -20.75 -23.72 31.21
C GLU A 148 -19.88 -22.58 30.66
N ILE A 149 -20.13 -21.36 31.16
CA ILE A 149 -19.38 -20.16 30.77
C ILE A 149 -17.96 -20.22 31.38
N ILE A 150 -17.83 -20.62 32.65
CA ILE A 150 -16.53 -20.76 33.29
C ILE A 150 -15.67 -21.79 32.55
N ALA A 151 -16.27 -22.92 32.18
CA ALA A 151 -15.59 -23.95 31.41
C ALA A 151 -15.11 -23.40 30.06
N HIS A 152 -15.94 -22.63 29.34
CA HIS A 152 -15.55 -21.95 28.10
C HIS A 152 -14.37 -20.99 28.29
N GLU A 153 -14.49 -20.05 29.23
CA GLU A 153 -13.48 -19.04 29.52
C GLU A 153 -12.16 -19.66 29.99
N SER A 154 -12.23 -20.77 30.74
CA SER A 154 -11.05 -21.53 31.15
C SER A 154 -10.26 -22.10 29.95
N VAL A 155 -10.93 -22.41 28.83
CA VAL A 155 -10.24 -22.86 27.61
C VAL A 155 -9.36 -21.75 27.05
N HIS A 156 -9.83 -20.50 27.05
CA HIS A 156 -9.03 -19.37 26.53
C HIS A 156 -7.75 -19.15 27.35
N ILE A 157 -7.83 -19.30 28.66
CA ILE A 157 -6.68 -19.21 29.57
C ILE A 157 -5.73 -20.39 29.33
N ARG A 158 -6.26 -21.62 29.32
CA ARG A 158 -5.48 -22.86 29.16
C ARG A 158 -4.75 -22.92 27.82
N ASP A 159 -5.41 -22.52 26.74
CA ASP A 159 -4.84 -22.51 25.38
C ASP A 159 -4.03 -21.25 25.07
N LYS A 160 -3.92 -20.33 26.04
CA LYS A 160 -3.20 -19.07 25.96
C LYS A 160 -3.61 -18.23 24.74
N HIS A 161 -4.90 -18.17 24.42
CA HIS A 161 -5.41 -17.41 23.28
C HIS A 161 -5.07 -15.90 23.34
N TYR A 162 -4.76 -15.38 24.53
CA TYR A 162 -4.29 -14.01 24.69
C TYR A 162 -2.92 -13.75 24.02
N VAL A 163 -2.04 -14.76 23.93
CA VAL A 163 -0.71 -14.62 23.31
C VAL A 163 -0.86 -14.34 21.82
N ASP A 164 -1.68 -15.14 21.15
CA ASP A 164 -2.03 -14.98 19.74
C ASP A 164 -2.61 -13.59 19.47
N LEU A 165 -3.51 -13.11 20.34
CA LEU A 165 -4.09 -11.78 20.20
C LEU A 165 -3.03 -10.69 20.40
N ILE A 166 -2.17 -10.76 21.42
CA ILE A 166 -1.08 -9.77 21.61
C ILE A 166 -0.20 -9.70 20.36
N LEU A 167 0.21 -10.86 19.83
CA LEU A 167 1.08 -10.93 18.67
C LEU A 167 0.41 -10.31 17.43
N LEU A 168 -0.87 -10.58 17.21
CA LEU A 168 -1.63 -9.95 16.12
C LEU A 168 -1.87 -8.45 16.32
N HIS A 169 -2.03 -7.99 17.57
CA HIS A 169 -2.11 -6.55 17.85
C HIS A 169 -0.77 -5.86 17.61
N ILE A 170 0.36 -6.47 17.98
CA ILE A 170 1.70 -5.94 17.64
C ILE A 170 1.86 -5.85 16.13
N ALA A 171 1.51 -6.90 15.38
CA ALA A 171 1.52 -6.85 13.92
C ALA A 171 0.58 -5.77 13.36
N ALA A 172 -0.63 -5.62 13.90
CA ALA A 172 -1.56 -4.58 13.47
C ALA A 172 -1.09 -3.17 13.83
N LEU A 173 -0.32 -2.97 14.91
CA LEU A 173 0.33 -1.69 15.21
C LEU A 173 1.41 -1.35 14.19
N VAL A 174 2.19 -2.35 13.76
CA VAL A 174 3.22 -2.20 12.72
C VAL A 174 2.60 -1.98 11.34
N PHE A 175 1.37 -2.45 11.10
CA PHE A 175 0.66 -2.33 9.82
C PHE A 175 -0.70 -1.63 9.98
N TRP A 176 -0.74 -0.57 10.79
CA TRP A 176 -1.98 0.04 11.29
C TRP A 176 -2.85 0.67 10.20
N ILE A 177 -2.23 1.15 9.12
CA ILE A 177 -2.90 1.73 7.95
C ILE A 177 -3.79 0.67 7.26
N ASN A 178 -3.39 -0.59 7.34
CA ASN A 178 -4.08 -1.66 6.64
C ASN A 178 -5.28 -2.19 7.46
N PRO A 179 -6.53 -1.99 7.00
CA PRO A 179 -7.71 -2.50 7.70
C PRO A 179 -7.74 -4.03 7.77
N ALA A 180 -7.06 -4.74 6.87
CA ALA A 180 -6.96 -6.19 6.90
C ALA A 180 -6.20 -6.69 8.14
N SER A 181 -5.21 -5.95 8.63
CA SER A 181 -4.49 -6.28 9.87
C SER A 181 -5.43 -6.34 11.08
N TRP A 182 -6.35 -5.39 11.17
CA TRP A 182 -7.39 -5.36 12.22
C TRP A 182 -8.47 -6.42 12.01
N LEU A 183 -8.78 -6.77 10.76
CA LEU A 183 -9.68 -7.88 10.43
C LEU A 183 -9.09 -9.23 10.85
N LEU A 184 -7.77 -9.45 10.70
CA LEU A 184 -7.12 -10.68 11.15
C LEU A 184 -7.32 -10.93 12.65
N ILE A 185 -7.26 -9.87 13.48
CA ILE A 185 -7.57 -9.97 14.92
C ILE A 185 -9.01 -10.46 15.13
N LYS A 186 -9.98 -9.89 14.41
CA LYS A 186 -11.39 -10.31 14.50
C LYS A 186 -11.58 -11.77 14.07
N PHE A 187 -10.92 -12.18 12.99
CA PHE A 187 -10.94 -13.55 12.50
C PHE A 187 -10.30 -14.54 13.47
N ALA A 188 -9.18 -14.16 14.08
CA ALA A 188 -8.50 -14.98 15.08
C ALA A 188 -9.35 -15.15 16.34
N LYS A 189 -9.96 -14.06 16.82
CA LYS A 189 -10.90 -14.10 17.95
C LYS A 189 -12.06 -15.06 17.67
N LEU A 190 -12.71 -14.93 16.51
CA LEU A 190 -13.81 -15.83 16.13
C LEU A 190 -13.35 -17.30 16.00
N ASN A 191 -12.16 -17.54 15.47
CA ASN A 191 -11.61 -18.90 15.41
C ASN A 191 -11.26 -19.46 16.81
N HIS A 192 -10.83 -18.62 17.75
CA HIS A 192 -10.65 -19.01 19.15
C HIS A 192 -11.98 -19.38 19.81
N GLU A 193 -13.07 -18.65 19.53
CA GLU A 193 -14.40 -19.05 19.99
C GLU A 193 -14.76 -20.46 19.48
N PHE A 194 -14.54 -20.76 18.19
CA PHE A 194 -14.81 -22.10 17.65
C PHE A 194 -13.96 -23.21 18.29
N LEU A 195 -12.71 -22.91 18.64
CA LEU A 195 -11.84 -23.86 19.34
C LEU A 195 -12.31 -24.11 20.78
N ALA A 196 -12.72 -23.05 21.47
CA ALA A 196 -13.28 -23.15 22.82
C ALA A 196 -14.61 -23.92 22.80
N ASP A 197 -15.53 -23.56 21.92
CA ASP A 197 -16.82 -24.24 21.69
C ASP A 197 -16.60 -25.75 21.48
N GLN A 198 -15.68 -26.11 20.59
CA GLN A 198 -15.38 -27.51 20.29
C GLN A 198 -14.78 -28.26 21.49
N LYS A 199 -14.00 -27.60 22.34
CA LYS A 199 -13.38 -28.20 23.52
C LYS A 199 -14.38 -28.38 24.67
N VAL A 200 -15.32 -27.45 24.83
CA VAL A 200 -16.40 -27.55 25.82
C VAL A 200 -17.35 -28.69 25.45
N ILE A 201 -17.80 -28.75 24.20
CA ILE A 201 -18.73 -29.79 23.71
C ILE A 201 -18.11 -31.20 23.75
N ARG A 202 -16.79 -31.31 23.56
CA ARG A 202 -16.06 -32.60 23.71
C ARG A 202 -15.78 -32.98 25.15
N GLY A 203 -15.93 -32.04 26.08
CA GLY A 203 -15.79 -32.31 27.51
C GLY A 203 -17.03 -33.00 28.07
N GLU A 204 -17.22 -32.90 29.38
CA GLU A 204 -18.33 -33.53 30.10
C GLU A 204 -19.62 -32.67 30.13
N ILE A 205 -19.62 -31.52 29.46
CA ILE A 205 -20.74 -30.57 29.48
C ILE A 205 -21.75 -30.92 28.38
N ASP A 206 -23.02 -31.02 28.75
CA ASP A 206 -24.11 -31.21 27.78
C ASP A 206 -24.16 -30.06 26.76
N GLY A 207 -24.04 -30.44 25.47
CA GLY A 207 -24.02 -29.50 24.36
C GLY A 207 -25.33 -28.72 24.17
N VAL A 208 -26.48 -29.25 24.63
CA VAL A 208 -27.76 -28.53 24.59
C VAL A 208 -27.76 -27.43 25.65
N LYS A 209 -27.52 -27.79 26.91
CA LYS A 209 -27.42 -26.86 28.03
C LYS A 209 -26.39 -25.74 27.78
N TYR A 210 -25.26 -26.10 27.16
CA TYR A 210 -24.25 -25.14 26.76
C TYR A 210 -24.76 -24.11 25.74
N LYS A 211 -25.43 -24.55 24.67
CA LYS A 211 -26.00 -23.65 23.64
C LYS A 211 -27.05 -22.71 24.22
N GLU A 212 -27.88 -23.20 25.16
CA GLU A 212 -28.84 -22.36 25.88
C GLU A 212 -28.15 -21.28 26.71
N SER A 213 -27.05 -21.63 27.40
CA SER A 213 -26.28 -20.66 28.19
C SER A 213 -25.69 -19.53 27.31
N LEU A 214 -25.22 -19.85 26.10
CA LEU A 214 -24.73 -18.87 25.14
C LEU A 214 -25.85 -17.95 24.63
N LEU A 215 -27.03 -18.50 24.37
CA LEU A 215 -28.18 -17.73 23.92
C LEU A 215 -28.66 -16.77 25.03
N GLN A 216 -28.79 -17.26 26.26
CA GLN A 216 -29.17 -16.45 27.43
C GLN A 216 -28.19 -15.31 27.68
N GLN A 217 -26.88 -15.54 27.49
CA GLN A 217 -25.86 -14.52 27.63
C GLN A 217 -26.09 -13.35 26.67
N VAL A 218 -26.43 -13.62 25.40
CA VAL A 218 -26.69 -12.56 24.41
C VAL A 218 -28.01 -11.85 24.67
N LEU A 219 -29.07 -12.59 25.04
CA LEU A 219 -30.40 -12.02 25.32
C LEU A 219 -30.44 -11.13 26.57
N ASN A 220 -29.61 -11.40 27.58
CA ASN A 220 -29.58 -10.63 28.82
C ASN A 220 -28.65 -9.39 28.79
N THR A 221 -28.08 -9.05 27.63
CA THR A 221 -27.19 -7.88 27.51
C THR A 221 -27.98 -6.57 27.56
N ARG A 222 -27.66 -5.70 28.54
CA ARG A 222 -28.41 -4.44 28.84
C ARG A 222 -27.76 -3.18 28.24
N VAL A 223 -27.10 -3.26 27.09
CA VAL A 223 -26.38 -2.13 26.48
C VAL A 223 -27.04 -1.62 25.19
N PRO A 224 -26.98 -0.31 24.90
CA PRO A 224 -27.66 0.27 23.74
C PRO A 224 -27.17 -0.32 22.42
N MET A 225 -28.15 -0.52 21.52
CA MET A 225 -28.12 -1.39 20.34
C MET A 225 -27.12 -0.97 19.23
N VAL A 226 -26.59 0.25 19.26
CA VAL A 226 -25.96 0.90 18.11
C VAL A 226 -24.46 0.56 17.93
N SER A 227 -23.73 0.15 18.97
CA SER A 227 -22.28 -0.11 18.86
C SER A 227 -21.87 -1.59 18.87
N HIS A 228 -22.64 -2.49 19.49
CA HIS A 228 -22.22 -3.90 19.67
C HIS A 228 -23.34 -4.96 19.53
N GLY A 229 -24.61 -4.59 19.39
CA GLY A 229 -25.74 -5.55 19.38
C GLY A 229 -25.86 -6.38 18.10
N PHE A 230 -25.64 -5.76 16.92
CA PHE A 230 -25.80 -6.43 15.62
C PHE A 230 -24.70 -7.44 15.28
N LEU A 231 -23.48 -7.24 15.78
CA LEU A 231 -22.33 -8.12 15.51
C LEU A 231 -22.39 -9.42 16.32
N ASN A 232 -22.86 -9.35 17.58
CA ASN A 232 -22.91 -10.51 18.48
C ASN A 232 -23.90 -11.60 18.03
N LEU A 233 -25.04 -11.22 17.44
CA LEU A 233 -26.01 -12.21 16.93
C LEU A 233 -25.49 -12.95 15.70
N ASN A 234 -24.80 -12.25 14.80
CA ASN A 234 -24.19 -12.87 13.63
C ASN A 234 -23.01 -13.77 14.04
N GLU A 235 -22.22 -13.36 15.04
CA GLU A 235 -21.16 -14.18 15.63
C GLU A 235 -21.72 -15.42 16.33
N LEU A 236 -22.77 -15.29 17.15
CA LEU A 236 -23.44 -16.42 17.80
C LEU A 236 -24.02 -17.40 16.77
N LYS A 237 -24.72 -16.89 15.74
CA LYS A 237 -25.22 -17.70 14.63
C LYS A 237 -24.08 -18.46 13.94
N THR A 238 -22.96 -17.78 13.72
CA THR A 238 -21.78 -18.39 13.09
C THR A 238 -21.17 -19.46 14.01
N ARG A 239 -21.03 -19.21 15.31
CA ARG A 239 -20.57 -20.19 16.31
C ARG A 239 -21.45 -21.43 16.33
N ILE A 240 -22.77 -21.26 16.46
CA ILE A 240 -23.74 -22.37 16.46
C ILE A 240 -23.67 -23.16 15.15
N LYS A 241 -23.58 -22.48 14.00
CA LYS A 241 -23.40 -23.14 12.70
C LYS A 241 -22.11 -23.96 12.69
N MET A 242 -20.98 -23.38 13.11
CA MET A 242 -19.66 -24.02 13.07
C MET A 242 -19.50 -25.16 14.08
N MET A 243 -20.24 -25.17 15.20
CA MET A 243 -20.31 -26.30 16.13
C MET A 243 -20.86 -27.57 15.47
N ASN A 244 -21.81 -27.43 14.53
CA ASN A 244 -22.46 -28.55 13.85
C ASN A 244 -21.77 -28.90 12.51
N THR A 245 -20.77 -28.12 12.08
CA THR A 245 -20.08 -28.31 10.80
C THR A 245 -19.04 -29.42 10.89
N LYS A 246 -19.02 -30.32 9.89
CA LYS A 246 -18.02 -31.39 9.79
C LYS A 246 -16.64 -30.86 9.41
N ASN A 247 -15.60 -31.56 9.86
CA ASN A 247 -14.22 -31.19 9.58
C ASN A 247 -13.78 -31.70 8.18
N HIS A 248 -13.60 -30.79 7.22
CA HIS A 248 -13.20 -31.12 5.85
C HIS A 248 -11.76 -30.70 5.53
N LYS A 249 -10.77 -31.47 6.04
CA LYS A 249 -9.34 -31.22 5.80
C LYS A 249 -8.97 -31.13 4.32
N LYS A 250 -9.49 -32.04 3.47
CA LYS A 250 -9.20 -32.05 2.03
C LYS A 250 -9.63 -30.76 1.32
N GLN A 251 -10.73 -30.14 1.76
CA GLN A 251 -11.22 -28.90 1.16
C GLN A 251 -10.36 -27.70 1.54
N ALA A 252 -9.90 -27.61 2.79
CA ALA A 252 -8.98 -26.56 3.23
C ALA A 252 -7.66 -26.56 2.44
N TRP A 253 -7.11 -27.76 2.16
CA TRP A 253 -5.89 -27.90 1.37
C TRP A 253 -6.08 -27.51 -0.10
N LYS A 254 -7.24 -27.83 -0.71
CA LYS A 254 -7.58 -27.37 -2.05
C LYS A 254 -7.64 -25.84 -2.14
N THR A 255 -8.26 -25.19 -1.15
CA THR A 255 -8.29 -23.72 -1.06
C THR A 255 -6.88 -23.14 -1.04
N LEU A 256 -5.96 -23.70 -0.24
CA LEU A 256 -4.59 -23.20 -0.18
C LEU A 256 -3.83 -23.42 -1.50
N TYR A 257 -4.01 -24.57 -2.16
CA TYR A 257 -3.38 -24.85 -3.46
C TYR A 257 -3.73 -23.81 -4.52
N TRP A 258 -5.01 -23.41 -4.60
CA TRP A 258 -5.48 -22.38 -5.55
C TRP A 258 -4.96 -20.97 -5.26
N THR A 259 -4.35 -20.74 -4.09
CA THR A 259 -3.82 -19.43 -3.72
C THR A 259 -2.36 -19.23 -4.09
N ILE A 260 -1.63 -20.31 -4.38
CA ILE A 260 -0.23 -20.27 -4.81
C ILE A 260 -0.05 -19.41 -6.09
N PRO A 261 -0.89 -19.55 -7.14
CA PRO A 261 -0.79 -18.70 -8.32
C PRO A 261 -1.05 -17.21 -8.05
N ALA A 262 -1.97 -16.90 -7.13
CA ALA A 262 -2.29 -15.52 -6.76
C ALA A 262 -1.14 -14.85 -6.01
N ILE A 263 -0.48 -15.58 -5.10
CA ILE A 263 0.73 -15.12 -4.41
C ILE A 263 1.86 -14.89 -5.43
N LEU A 264 2.06 -15.85 -6.34
CA LEU A 264 3.09 -15.73 -7.40
C LEU A 264 2.84 -14.51 -8.30
N LEU A 265 1.58 -14.26 -8.69
CA LEU A 265 1.19 -13.07 -9.45
C LEU A 265 1.51 -11.76 -8.72
N VAL A 266 1.21 -11.67 -7.42
CA VAL A 266 1.52 -10.47 -6.63
C VAL A 266 3.03 -10.26 -6.54
N VAL A 267 3.80 -11.33 -6.29
CA VAL A 267 5.27 -11.25 -6.26
C VAL A 267 5.83 -10.81 -7.61
N ILE A 268 5.34 -11.36 -8.73
CA ILE A 268 5.79 -10.95 -10.07
C ILE A 268 5.41 -9.49 -10.34
N ALA A 269 4.17 -9.08 -10.05
CA ALA A 269 3.69 -7.72 -10.29
C ALA A 269 4.45 -6.68 -9.45
N CYS A 270 4.80 -6.99 -8.20
CA CYS A 270 5.59 -6.10 -7.35
C CYS A 270 7.09 -6.07 -7.73
N ASN A 271 7.63 -7.14 -8.30
CA ASN A 271 9.02 -7.20 -8.76
C ASN A 271 9.22 -6.67 -10.20
N GLN A 272 8.14 -6.41 -10.93
CA GLN A 272 8.24 -5.68 -12.19
C GLN A 272 8.59 -4.21 -11.89
N LYS A 273 9.87 -3.88 -12.06
CA LYS A 273 10.24 -2.47 -12.29
C LYS A 273 9.48 -2.02 -13.52
N PRO A 274 8.84 -0.82 -13.51
CA PRO A 274 8.27 -0.28 -14.74
C PRO A 274 9.38 -0.33 -15.79
N ALA A 275 9.12 -0.99 -16.91
CA ALA A 275 9.92 -0.79 -18.10
C ALA A 275 9.76 0.68 -18.41
N ILE A 276 10.74 1.49 -18.01
CA ILE A 276 10.90 2.84 -18.52
C ILE A 276 11.06 2.58 -20.01
N GLU A 277 10.04 2.96 -20.78
CA GLU A 277 10.10 3.06 -22.23
C GLU A 277 11.43 3.75 -22.53
N GLU A 278 12.35 3.06 -23.21
CA GLU A 278 13.69 3.58 -23.54
C GLU A 278 13.52 4.88 -24.32
N SER A 279 13.41 6.00 -23.61
CA SER A 279 13.46 7.31 -24.23
C SER A 279 14.90 7.47 -24.69
N ILE A 280 15.12 7.30 -26.00
CA ILE A 280 16.41 7.58 -26.64
C ILE A 280 16.97 8.87 -26.02
N PRO A 281 18.18 8.85 -25.44
CA PRO A 281 18.72 10.00 -24.74
C PRO A 281 18.82 11.17 -25.72
N VAL A 282 18.34 12.34 -25.29
CA VAL A 282 18.48 13.58 -26.06
C VAL A 282 19.92 14.05 -25.90
N LEU A 283 20.65 14.12 -27.00
CA LEU A 283 22.03 14.59 -27.04
C LEU A 283 22.09 16.11 -27.21
N ASP A 284 22.95 16.79 -26.45
CA ASP A 284 23.22 18.21 -26.66
C ASP A 284 24.17 18.46 -27.85
N ILE A 285 25.02 17.48 -28.17
CA ILE A 285 25.99 17.53 -29.27
C ILE A 285 26.03 16.14 -29.92
N ALA A 286 25.80 16.10 -31.23
CA ALA A 286 25.95 14.89 -32.06
C ALA A 286 27.11 15.07 -33.05
N GLU A 287 27.67 13.97 -33.56
CA GLU A 287 28.69 14.01 -34.63
C GLU A 287 28.19 14.79 -35.86
N GLU A 288 26.92 14.60 -36.23
CA GLU A 288 26.22 15.42 -37.21
C GLU A 288 25.03 16.14 -36.55
N MET A 289 25.06 17.47 -36.52
CA MET A 289 23.94 18.27 -36.00
C MET A 289 22.74 18.27 -36.95
N PRO A 290 21.50 18.37 -36.41
CA PRO A 290 20.30 18.53 -37.23
C PRO A 290 20.38 19.73 -38.16
N LYS A 291 19.81 19.61 -39.36
CA LYS A 291 19.80 20.69 -40.36
C LYS A 291 18.40 20.92 -40.90
N PHE A 292 18.00 22.19 -40.98
CA PHE A 292 16.77 22.58 -41.65
C PHE A 292 16.85 22.21 -43.14
N GLU A 293 15.73 21.82 -43.75
CA GLU A 293 15.68 21.53 -45.18
C GLU A 293 16.06 22.77 -46.00
N GLY A 294 17.11 22.66 -46.83
CA GLY A 294 17.69 23.80 -47.57
C GLY A 294 18.73 24.61 -46.77
N GLY A 295 19.07 24.18 -45.56
CA GLY A 295 20.11 24.77 -44.71
C GLY A 295 19.72 26.09 -44.03
N ASP A 296 20.70 26.73 -43.41
CA ASP A 296 20.47 27.92 -42.57
C ASP A 296 19.83 29.09 -43.34
N GLN A 297 20.16 29.25 -44.63
CA GLN A 297 19.57 30.30 -45.47
C GLN A 297 18.06 30.10 -45.67
N ALA A 298 17.62 28.85 -45.89
CA ALA A 298 16.22 28.51 -46.01
C ALA A 298 15.48 28.69 -44.67
N LEU A 299 16.14 28.35 -43.55
CA LEU A 299 15.61 28.58 -42.22
C LEU A 299 15.37 30.07 -41.95
N PHE A 300 16.35 30.94 -42.22
CA PHE A 300 16.19 32.38 -42.02
C PHE A 300 15.11 32.97 -42.94
N LYS A 301 15.00 32.48 -44.17
CA LYS A 301 13.94 32.87 -45.09
C LYS A 301 12.56 32.46 -44.56
N PHE A 302 12.42 31.20 -44.12
CA PHE A 302 11.19 30.69 -43.51
C PHE A 302 10.77 31.53 -42.31
N LEU A 303 11.71 31.84 -41.41
CA LEU A 303 11.46 32.72 -40.27
C LEU A 303 10.96 34.10 -40.74
N SER A 304 11.64 34.73 -41.71
CA SER A 304 11.24 36.06 -42.19
C SER A 304 9.85 36.09 -42.85
N GLU A 305 9.44 35.01 -43.52
CA GLU A 305 8.15 34.92 -44.20
C GLU A 305 6.99 34.53 -43.27
N ASN A 306 7.29 33.86 -42.15
CA ASN A 306 6.27 33.31 -41.24
C ASN A 306 6.22 33.97 -39.86
N ILE A 307 7.19 34.82 -39.49
CA ILE A 307 7.14 35.61 -38.25
C ILE A 307 6.03 36.66 -38.35
N ALA A 308 5.02 36.59 -37.47
CA ALA A 308 4.01 37.64 -37.34
C ALA A 308 4.30 38.51 -36.12
N TYR A 309 4.62 39.79 -36.32
CA TYR A 309 4.86 40.70 -35.21
C TYR A 309 3.55 41.01 -34.43
N PRO A 310 3.43 40.66 -33.14
CA PRO A 310 2.23 40.95 -32.37
C PRO A 310 2.01 42.45 -32.20
N LYS A 311 0.78 42.93 -32.43
CA LYS A 311 0.43 44.38 -32.37
C LYS A 311 0.77 45.04 -31.02
N GLU A 312 0.70 44.28 -29.94
CA GLU A 312 1.07 44.74 -28.59
C GLU A 312 2.57 45.04 -28.49
N ALA A 313 3.42 44.14 -29.01
CA ALA A 313 4.86 44.34 -29.02
C ALA A 313 5.30 45.50 -29.94
N VAL A 314 4.54 45.77 -31.01
CA VAL A 314 4.72 46.96 -31.86
C VAL A 314 4.41 48.25 -31.09
N LYS A 315 3.27 48.29 -30.39
CA LYS A 315 2.84 49.47 -29.61
C LYS A 315 3.87 49.84 -28.54
N ASP A 316 4.47 48.84 -27.93
CA ASP A 316 5.44 49.02 -26.84
C ASP A 316 6.89 49.16 -27.36
N SER A 317 7.08 49.22 -28.69
CA SER A 317 8.39 49.35 -29.35
C SER A 317 9.43 48.31 -28.89
N VAL A 318 8.97 47.11 -28.54
CA VAL A 318 9.82 46.05 -27.99
C VAL A 318 10.53 45.33 -29.12
N GLN A 319 11.86 45.21 -29.06
CA GLN A 319 12.71 44.53 -30.04
C GLN A 319 13.76 43.65 -29.33
N GLY A 320 14.30 42.66 -30.05
CA GLY A 320 15.49 41.91 -29.63
C GLY A 320 15.49 40.45 -30.08
N VAL A 321 16.32 39.62 -29.44
CA VAL A 321 16.48 38.19 -29.78
C VAL A 321 15.87 37.29 -28.70
N VAL A 322 14.92 36.45 -29.09
CA VAL A 322 14.36 35.37 -28.27
C VAL A 322 15.14 34.09 -28.55
N PHE A 323 15.61 33.41 -27.52
CA PHE A 323 16.32 32.13 -27.65
C PHE A 323 15.36 30.98 -27.34
N VAL A 324 15.13 30.12 -28.33
CA VAL A 324 14.27 28.94 -28.20
C VAL A 324 15.12 27.68 -28.27
N SER A 325 14.84 26.72 -27.41
CA SER A 325 15.43 25.38 -27.42
C SER A 325 14.35 24.36 -27.78
N PHE A 326 14.67 23.42 -28.65
CA PHE A 326 13.76 22.34 -29.03
C PHE A 326 14.56 21.07 -29.34
N VAL A 327 13.87 19.94 -29.39
CA VAL A 327 14.48 18.63 -29.69
C VAL A 327 14.07 18.22 -31.10
N VAL A 328 15.05 17.95 -31.95
CA VAL A 328 14.82 17.28 -33.24
C VAL A 328 14.90 15.78 -33.02
N ASP A 329 13.83 15.07 -33.32
CA ASP A 329 13.77 13.62 -33.16
C ASP A 329 14.48 12.86 -34.30
N GLU A 330 14.53 11.53 -34.20
CA GLU A 330 15.17 10.66 -35.20
C GLU A 330 14.51 10.72 -36.59
N LYS A 331 13.27 11.22 -36.67
CA LYS A 331 12.51 11.40 -37.91
C LYS A 331 12.64 12.83 -38.45
N GLY A 332 13.32 13.73 -37.73
CA GLY A 332 13.44 15.13 -38.10
C GLY A 332 12.36 16.03 -37.53
N GLN A 333 11.45 15.52 -36.71
CA GLN A 333 10.35 16.30 -36.16
C GLN A 333 10.81 17.13 -34.98
N VAL A 334 10.34 18.38 -34.93
CA VAL A 334 10.61 19.28 -33.81
C VAL A 334 9.63 18.98 -32.67
N THR A 335 10.16 18.74 -31.49
CA THR A 335 9.42 18.39 -30.27
C THR A 335 9.92 19.21 -29.08
N GLU A 336 9.06 19.37 -28.07
CA GLU A 336 9.39 20.03 -26.79
C GLU A 336 10.02 21.45 -26.90
N PRO A 337 9.41 22.39 -27.63
CA PRO A 337 9.93 23.75 -27.72
C PRO A 337 9.83 24.47 -26.36
N THR A 338 10.93 25.10 -25.94
CA THR A 338 11.06 25.80 -24.66
C THR A 338 11.81 27.11 -24.82
N ILE A 339 11.37 28.17 -24.15
CA ILE A 339 12.06 29.46 -24.16
C ILE A 339 13.22 29.41 -23.16
N LEU A 340 14.45 29.55 -23.66
CA LEU A 340 15.64 29.70 -22.80
C LEU A 340 15.80 31.14 -22.31
N LYS A 341 15.54 32.10 -23.19
CA LYS A 341 15.65 33.52 -22.90
C LYS A 341 14.65 34.30 -23.73
N GLY A 342 13.58 34.72 -23.05
CA GLY A 342 12.52 35.55 -23.62
C GLY A 342 12.81 37.05 -23.50
N ILE A 343 11.99 37.85 -24.16
CA ILE A 343 12.03 39.32 -24.08
C ILE A 343 10.68 39.88 -23.66
N HIS A 344 9.61 39.36 -24.27
CA HIS A 344 8.26 39.82 -24.02
C HIS A 344 7.29 38.65 -24.23
N PRO A 345 6.30 38.44 -23.33
CA PRO A 345 5.44 37.26 -23.38
C PRO A 345 4.80 36.99 -24.74
N ARG A 346 4.40 38.04 -25.47
CA ARG A 346 3.82 37.91 -26.82
C ARG A 346 4.82 37.52 -27.90
N LEU A 347 6.06 37.97 -27.79
CA LEU A 347 7.12 37.59 -28.73
C LEU A 347 7.60 36.17 -28.44
N ASP A 348 7.61 35.78 -27.16
CA ASP A 348 7.94 34.43 -26.72
C ASP A 348 6.87 33.43 -27.19
N GLU A 349 5.57 33.77 -27.08
CA GLU A 349 4.45 32.99 -27.62
C GLU A 349 4.55 32.82 -29.14
N GLU A 350 4.83 33.90 -29.87
CA GLU A 350 5.01 33.84 -31.32
C GLU A 350 6.24 33.01 -31.72
N ALA A 351 7.34 33.13 -30.96
CA ALA A 351 8.53 32.32 -31.17
C ALA A 351 8.22 30.81 -31.04
N LEU A 352 7.48 30.40 -30.01
CA LEU A 352 7.04 29.00 -29.87
C LEU A 352 6.13 28.56 -31.02
N ASN A 353 5.15 29.39 -31.41
CA ASN A 353 4.22 29.09 -32.50
C ASN A 353 4.91 28.82 -33.84
N ILE A 354 6.03 29.48 -34.10
CA ILE A 354 6.78 29.31 -35.35
C ILE A 354 7.62 28.05 -35.33
N ILE A 355 8.23 27.72 -34.18
CA ILE A 355 8.98 26.47 -34.01
C ILE A 355 8.05 25.26 -34.24
N GLU A 356 6.82 25.31 -33.74
CA GLU A 356 5.82 24.23 -33.95
C GLU A 356 5.35 24.09 -35.41
N LYS A 357 5.49 25.14 -36.22
CA LYS A 357 5.12 25.14 -37.64
C LYS A 357 6.28 24.78 -38.57
N MET A 358 7.46 24.50 -38.02
CA MET A 358 8.61 24.15 -38.85
C MET A 358 8.37 22.83 -39.60
N PRO A 359 8.78 22.73 -40.88
CA PRO A 359 8.83 21.46 -41.58
C PRO A 359 9.82 20.50 -40.91
N ASP A 360 9.78 19.24 -41.33
CA ASP A 360 10.72 18.22 -40.88
C ASP A 360 12.17 18.64 -41.19
N TRP A 361 13.08 18.38 -40.24
CA TRP A 361 14.51 18.63 -40.35
C TRP A 361 15.23 17.36 -40.81
N THR A 362 16.45 17.52 -41.34
CA THR A 362 17.37 16.40 -41.40
C THR A 362 17.81 16.05 -39.97
N PRO A 363 17.55 14.83 -39.46
CA PRO A 363 17.87 14.45 -38.09
C PRO A 363 19.38 14.46 -37.86
N GLY A 364 19.78 14.73 -36.62
CA GLY A 364 21.17 14.59 -36.21
C GLY A 364 21.60 13.12 -36.22
N LYS A 365 22.90 12.85 -36.39
CA LYS A 365 23.45 11.50 -36.35
C LYS A 365 24.61 11.39 -35.37
N ASP A 366 24.65 10.28 -34.67
CA ASP A 366 25.79 9.86 -33.85
C ASP A 366 26.16 8.43 -34.23
N LYS A 367 27.44 8.17 -34.53
CA LYS A 367 27.94 6.85 -34.98
C LYS A 367 27.18 6.29 -36.19
N GLY A 368 26.66 7.17 -37.04
CA GLY A 368 25.91 6.84 -38.25
C GLY A 368 24.43 6.51 -38.04
N ALA A 369 23.90 6.53 -36.82
CA ALA A 369 22.48 6.34 -36.53
C ALA A 369 21.78 7.68 -36.24
N PRO A 370 20.51 7.87 -36.66
CA PRO A 370 19.73 9.06 -36.29
C PRO A 370 19.48 9.07 -34.78
N VAL A 371 19.61 10.23 -34.14
CA VAL A 371 19.49 10.40 -32.69
C VAL A 371 18.68 11.66 -32.38
N LYS A 372 18.06 11.70 -31.20
CA LYS A 372 17.39 12.92 -30.70
C LYS A 372 18.44 13.95 -30.32
N VAL A 373 18.37 15.15 -30.88
CA VAL A 373 19.35 16.21 -30.62
C VAL A 373 18.66 17.49 -30.20
N LYS A 374 19.17 18.12 -29.13
CA LYS A 374 18.72 19.43 -28.68
C LYS A 374 19.34 20.52 -29.55
N TYR A 375 18.50 21.42 -30.04
CA TYR A 375 18.89 22.53 -30.92
C TYR A 375 18.44 23.87 -30.32
N ASN A 376 19.33 24.86 -30.33
CA ASN A 376 19.06 26.20 -29.80
C ASN A 376 19.05 27.22 -30.96
N LEU A 377 17.91 27.86 -31.19
CA LEU A 377 17.71 28.81 -32.28
C LEU A 377 17.47 30.23 -31.74
N PRO A 378 18.31 31.22 -32.11
CA PRO A 378 18.03 32.62 -31.87
C PRO A 378 17.07 33.19 -32.91
N ILE A 379 15.90 33.68 -32.48
CA ILE A 379 14.90 34.35 -33.33
C ILE A 379 14.97 35.85 -33.05
N LYS A 380 15.32 36.64 -34.08
CA LYS A 380 15.48 38.09 -33.98
C LYS A 380 14.20 38.80 -34.41
N PHE A 381 13.62 39.59 -33.51
CA PHE A 381 12.50 40.49 -33.76
C PHE A 381 13.01 41.93 -33.88
N VAL A 382 12.81 42.54 -35.05
CA VAL A 382 13.15 43.94 -35.36
C VAL A 382 11.91 44.60 -35.96
N LEU A 383 11.58 45.81 -35.52
CA LEU A 383 10.54 46.61 -36.16
C LEU A 383 11.16 47.29 -37.37
N GLU A 384 10.48 47.19 -38.52
CA GLU A 384 10.82 47.94 -39.74
C GLU A 384 10.50 49.43 -39.62
#